data_AF-A0A7H4PKH0-F1
#
_entry.id   AF-A0A7H4PKH0-F1
#
_cell.length_a   1.000
_cell.length_b   1.000
_cell.length_c   1.000
_cell.angle_alpha   90.00
_cell.angle_beta   90.00
_cell.angle_gamma   90.00
#
_symmetry.space_group_name_H-M   'P 1'
#
loop_
_entity.id
_entity.type
_entity.pdbx_description
1 polymer ?
#
loop_
_entity_poly.entity_id
_entity_poly.type
_entity_poly.pdbx_seq_one_letter_code
_entity_poly.pdbx_strand_id
1 'polypeptide(L)'
;MDNGAKATLLPSGTLLASSWDPILVERLYVMEGKELLRNGIDLLLGPGMNIQRHPLNGRNFEYFSEDPLLTGMMAAAVVRGIRSGGGIATLKHFACNNQEFARAKADSVVSERALREIYLKGFEYAVKSGGANAVMTAYNPVNGHHAASNYDLTTTVLREEWGLSRDRDDRLVGDHERSCRWRRGKYAQYRSNGPRAERPLYGGQ
;
A
#
# COMPACT_ATOMS: atom_id res chain seq x y z
N MET A 1 -17.43 2.94 -0.52
CA MET A 1 -17.00 2.64 -1.91
C MET A 1 -17.34 3.84 -2.77
N ASP A 2 -16.44 4.30 -3.65
CA ASP A 2 -16.65 5.52 -4.45
C ASP A 2 -17.81 5.39 -5.47
N ASN A 3 -18.31 4.17 -5.68
CA ASN A 3 -19.49 3.86 -6.49
C ASN A 3 -20.83 3.94 -5.73
N GLY A 4 -20.83 4.33 -4.45
CA GLY A 4 -22.04 4.44 -3.61
C GLY A 4 -22.57 3.12 -3.05
N ALA A 5 -21.88 2.00 -3.24
CA ALA A 5 -22.26 0.72 -2.64
C ALA A 5 -22.09 0.74 -1.11
N LYS A 6 -22.96 0.01 -0.42
CA LYS A 6 -22.79 -0.29 1.01
C LYS A 6 -21.60 -1.22 1.19
N ALA A 7 -20.86 -1.03 2.28
CA ALA A 7 -19.69 -1.83 2.63
C ALA A 7 -19.66 -2.11 4.12
N THR A 8 -18.99 -3.19 4.51
CA THR A 8 -18.75 -3.53 5.91
C THR A 8 -17.64 -2.65 6.47
N LEU A 9 -17.86 -2.03 7.63
CA LEU A 9 -16.79 -1.33 8.33
C LEU A 9 -16.05 -2.32 9.23
N LEU A 10 -14.84 -2.71 8.83
CA LEU A 10 -13.98 -3.55 9.66
C LEU A 10 -13.39 -2.76 10.84
N PRO A 11 -13.03 -3.45 11.94
CA PRO A 11 -12.24 -2.87 13.02
C PRO A 11 -10.95 -2.21 12.51
N SER A 12 -10.46 -1.22 13.25
CA SER A 12 -9.21 -0.53 12.94
C SER A 12 -8.02 -1.50 12.97
N GLY A 13 -6.94 -1.17 12.25
CA GLY A 13 -5.75 -2.02 12.17
C GLY A 13 -5.16 -2.34 13.54
N THR A 14 -5.14 -1.37 14.45
CA THR A 14 -4.63 -1.57 15.81
C THR A 14 -5.52 -2.55 16.59
N LEU A 15 -6.84 -2.47 16.45
CA LEU A 15 -7.77 -3.39 17.12
C LEU A 15 -7.66 -4.82 16.55
N LEU A 16 -7.47 -4.95 15.24
CA LEU A 16 -7.19 -6.25 14.62
C LEU A 16 -5.87 -6.83 15.13
N ALA A 17 -4.81 -6.02 15.22
CA ALA A 17 -3.51 -6.46 15.73
C ALA A 17 -3.58 -6.92 17.19
N SER A 18 -4.37 -6.24 18.02
CA SER A 18 -4.60 -6.62 19.43
C SER A 18 -5.23 -8.01 19.61
N SER A 19 -5.82 -8.59 18.57
CA SER A 19 -6.32 -9.98 18.63
C SER A 19 -5.21 -11.02 18.65
N TRP A 20 -4.02 -10.70 18.12
CA TRP A 20 -2.95 -11.66 17.85
C TRP A 20 -3.38 -12.90 17.04
N ASP A 21 -4.50 -12.81 16.32
CA ASP A 21 -5.09 -13.91 15.56
C ASP A 21 -5.06 -13.63 14.05
N PRO A 22 -3.95 -13.97 13.36
CA PRO A 22 -3.87 -13.82 11.91
C PRO A 22 -4.85 -14.73 11.15
N ILE A 23 -5.33 -15.82 11.75
CA ILE A 23 -6.29 -16.73 11.11
C ILE A 23 -7.66 -16.07 11.07
N LEU A 24 -8.06 -15.43 12.16
CA LEU A 24 -9.27 -14.60 12.23
C LEU A 24 -9.21 -13.46 11.22
N VAL A 25 -8.11 -12.72 11.20
CA VAL A 25 -7.92 -11.60 10.25
C VAL A 25 -8.01 -12.09 8.81
N GLU A 26 -7.37 -13.21 8.47
CA GLU A 26 -7.47 -13.78 7.12
C GLU A 26 -8.92 -14.09 6.75
N ARG A 27 -9.68 -14.74 7.63
CA ARG A 27 -11.12 -15.06 7.40
C ARG A 27 -11.97 -13.81 7.21
N LEU A 28 -11.74 -12.76 8.00
CA LEU A 28 -12.45 -11.48 7.84
C LEU A 28 -12.17 -10.88 6.46
N TYR A 29 -10.91 -10.88 6.02
CA TYR A 29 -10.52 -10.31 4.74
C TYR A 29 -10.87 -11.18 3.52
N VAL A 30 -11.16 -12.47 3.70
CA VAL A 30 -11.85 -13.27 2.66
C VAL A 30 -13.24 -12.70 2.38
N MET A 31 -13.97 -12.28 3.42
CA MET A 31 -15.30 -11.71 3.27
C MET A 31 -15.24 -10.32 2.63
N GLU A 32 -14.27 -9.49 3.05
CA GLU A 32 -13.99 -8.20 2.39
C GLU A 32 -13.65 -8.39 0.92
N GLY A 33 -12.77 -9.34 0.57
CA GLY A 33 -12.41 -9.63 -0.82
C GLY A 33 -13.61 -10.01 -1.69
N LYS A 34 -14.56 -10.79 -1.15
CA LYS A 34 -15.82 -11.10 -1.83
C LYS A 34 -16.70 -9.87 -2.03
N GLU A 35 -16.71 -8.95 -1.06
CA GLU A 35 -17.43 -7.68 -1.15
C GLU A 35 -16.82 -6.75 -2.21
N LEU A 36 -15.50 -6.70 -2.33
CA LEU A 36 -14.81 -5.98 -3.42
C LEU A 36 -15.23 -6.52 -4.79
N LEU A 37 -15.14 -7.84 -4.96
CA LEU A 37 -15.52 -8.51 -6.21
C LEU A 37 -16.98 -8.24 -6.59
N ARG A 38 -17.90 -8.38 -5.63
CA ARG A 38 -19.34 -8.12 -5.84
C ARG A 38 -19.62 -6.68 -6.30
N ASN A 39 -18.80 -5.73 -5.85
CA ASN A 39 -18.95 -4.32 -6.16
C ASN A 39 -18.08 -3.87 -7.36
N GLY A 40 -17.45 -4.80 -8.08
CA GLY A 40 -16.64 -4.49 -9.25
C GLY A 40 -15.36 -3.71 -8.94
N ILE A 41 -14.74 -3.98 -7.78
CA ILE A 41 -13.49 -3.35 -7.35
C ILE A 41 -12.39 -4.39 -7.34
N ASP A 42 -11.33 -4.12 -8.11
CA ASP A 42 -10.19 -5.03 -8.22
C ASP A 42 -9.22 -4.91 -7.04
N LEU A 43 -8.95 -3.68 -6.58
CA LEU A 43 -7.90 -3.38 -5.60
C LEU A 43 -8.46 -2.73 -4.34
N LEU A 44 -8.15 -3.31 -3.19
CA LEU A 44 -8.23 -2.61 -1.91
C LEU A 44 -6.96 -1.78 -1.71
N LEU A 45 -7.12 -0.48 -1.44
CA LEU A 45 -6.04 0.39 -1.01
C LEU A 45 -5.71 0.15 0.47
N GLY A 46 -5.29 -1.06 0.80
CA GLY A 46 -4.94 -1.50 2.15
C GLY A 46 -4.36 -2.93 2.14
N PRO A 47 -3.73 -3.34 3.24
CA PRO A 47 -3.74 -2.68 4.56
C PRO A 47 -2.70 -1.55 4.70
N GLY A 48 -2.99 -0.61 5.60
CA GLY A 48 -1.99 0.31 6.14
C GLY A 48 -1.13 -0.41 7.18
N MET A 49 0.20 -0.32 7.07
CA MET A 49 1.12 -1.11 7.86
C MET A 49 2.43 -0.39 8.21
N ASN A 50 2.43 0.94 8.26
CA ASN A 50 3.57 1.67 8.79
C ASN A 50 3.72 1.41 10.30
N ILE A 51 4.96 1.34 10.78
CA ILE A 51 5.27 1.16 12.20
C ILE A 51 4.72 2.32 13.03
N GLN A 52 4.11 2.01 14.17
CA GLN A 52 3.67 3.01 15.14
C GLN A 52 4.87 3.57 15.93
N ARG A 53 5.77 4.29 15.25
CA ARG A 53 7.02 4.84 15.84
C ARG A 53 6.75 5.75 17.04
N HIS A 54 5.68 6.52 16.97
CA HIS A 54 5.31 7.48 17.99
C HIS A 54 3.78 7.47 18.17
N PRO A 55 3.26 7.48 19.42
CA PRO A 55 1.83 7.34 19.68
C PRO A 55 0.98 8.47 19.10
N LEU A 56 1.55 9.66 18.92
CA LEU A 56 0.84 10.85 18.39
C LEU A 56 0.67 10.87 16.86
N ASN A 57 1.13 9.87 16.14
CA ASN A 57 0.91 9.83 14.70
C ASN A 57 -0.60 9.64 14.40
N GLY A 58 -1.16 10.56 13.61
CA GLY A 58 -2.61 10.63 13.35
C GLY A 58 -3.20 9.43 12.59
N ARG A 59 -2.37 8.54 12.07
CA ARG A 59 -2.78 7.32 11.34
C ARG A 59 -2.49 6.02 12.08
N ASN A 60 -2.02 6.07 13.33
CA ASN A 60 -1.72 4.84 14.07
C ASN A 60 -2.91 3.88 14.14
N PHE A 61 -4.14 4.40 14.23
CA PHE A 61 -5.35 3.58 14.30
C PHE A 61 -5.53 2.63 13.10
N GLU A 62 -5.12 3.03 11.89
CA GLU A 62 -5.21 2.17 10.69
C GLU A 62 -4.00 1.26 10.50
N TYR A 63 -2.94 1.44 11.29
CA TYR A 63 -1.75 0.59 11.30
C TYR A 63 -1.85 -0.48 12.38
N PHE A 64 -1.09 -1.57 12.21
CA PHE A 64 -1.15 -2.73 13.10
C PHE A 64 -0.42 -2.53 14.44
N SER A 65 0.90 -2.34 14.42
CA SER A 65 1.71 -2.34 15.64
C SER A 65 2.98 -1.51 15.50
N GLU A 66 3.65 -1.27 16.62
CA GLU A 66 5.06 -0.84 16.68
C GLU A 66 6.03 -2.00 16.37
N ASP A 67 5.58 -3.26 16.50
CA ASP A 67 6.40 -4.44 16.23
C ASP A 67 6.31 -4.88 14.74
N PRO A 68 7.45 -5.06 14.06
CA PRO A 68 7.48 -5.44 12.65
C PRO A 68 6.98 -6.86 12.38
N LEU A 69 7.15 -7.80 13.31
CA LEU A 69 6.75 -9.20 13.12
C LEU A 69 5.22 -9.31 13.16
N LEU A 70 4.58 -8.77 14.19
CA LEU A 70 3.12 -8.71 14.31
C LEU A 70 2.51 -7.96 13.13
N THR A 71 3.08 -6.81 12.76
CA THR A 71 2.65 -6.03 11.59
C THR A 71 2.74 -6.86 10.29
N GLY A 72 3.84 -7.59 10.09
CA GLY A 72 4.02 -8.47 8.94
C GLY A 72 3.04 -9.64 8.92
N MET A 73 2.83 -10.31 10.05
CA MET A 73 1.89 -11.43 10.18
C MET A 73 0.45 -11.01 9.85
N MET A 74 0.01 -9.88 10.39
CA MET A 74 -1.32 -9.33 10.11
C MET A 74 -1.46 -8.90 8.65
N ALA A 75 -0.48 -8.16 8.11
CA ALA A 75 -0.51 -7.75 6.71
C ALA A 75 -0.54 -8.94 5.74
N ALA A 76 0.23 -10.00 6.02
CA ALA A 76 0.22 -11.22 5.21
C ALA A 76 -1.13 -11.94 5.26
N ALA A 77 -1.79 -11.99 6.43
CA ALA A 77 -3.14 -12.53 6.59
C ALA A 77 -4.17 -11.73 5.76
N VAL A 78 -4.11 -10.40 5.81
CA VAL A 78 -4.96 -9.53 4.97
C VAL A 78 -4.77 -9.81 3.49
N VAL A 79 -3.51 -9.89 3.03
CA VAL A 79 -3.17 -10.17 1.63
C VAL A 79 -3.76 -11.51 1.17
N ARG A 80 -3.56 -12.59 1.94
CA ARG A 80 -4.10 -13.91 1.61
C ARG A 80 -5.63 -13.93 1.62
N GLY A 81 -6.24 -13.25 2.59
CA GLY A 81 -7.69 -13.14 2.71
C GLY A 81 -8.32 -12.47 1.49
N ILE A 82 -7.87 -11.25 1.18
CA ILE A 82 -8.39 -10.49 0.02
C ILE A 82 -8.21 -11.26 -1.29
N ARG A 83 -7.03 -11.86 -1.49
CA ARG A 83 -6.74 -12.67 -2.68
C ARG A 83 -7.69 -13.86 -2.80
N SER A 84 -7.94 -14.56 -1.70
CA SER A 84 -8.87 -15.70 -1.68
C SER A 84 -10.34 -15.29 -1.87
N GLY A 85 -10.68 -14.04 -1.53
CA GLY A 85 -11.98 -13.44 -1.83
C GLY A 85 -12.14 -12.93 -3.27
N GLY A 86 -11.06 -12.89 -4.05
CA GLY A 86 -11.06 -12.49 -5.47
C GLY A 86 -10.59 -11.06 -5.75
N GLY A 87 -10.09 -10.33 -4.74
CA GLY A 87 -9.51 -8.99 -4.90
C GLY A 87 -7.99 -8.97 -4.80
N ILE A 88 -7.40 -7.78 -4.87
CA ILE A 88 -5.97 -7.54 -4.70
C ILE A 88 -5.75 -6.57 -3.54
N ALA A 89 -4.90 -6.96 -2.58
CA ALA A 89 -4.47 -6.09 -1.49
C ALA A 89 -3.31 -5.19 -1.94
N THR A 90 -3.30 -3.94 -1.50
CA THR A 90 -2.23 -2.97 -1.77
C THR A 90 -1.57 -2.55 -0.48
N LEU A 91 -0.35 -3.04 -0.22
CA LEU A 91 0.40 -2.68 0.99
C LEU A 91 0.71 -1.18 0.98
N LYS A 92 0.48 -0.48 2.08
CA LYS A 92 0.78 0.96 2.18
C LYS A 92 1.25 1.36 3.59
N HIS A 93 2.03 2.43 3.75
CA HIS A 93 2.66 3.26 2.73
C HIS A 93 4.15 2.91 2.71
N PHE A 94 4.66 2.54 1.55
CA PHE A 94 6.04 2.08 1.41
C PHE A 94 6.98 3.26 1.12
N ALA A 95 7.83 3.73 2.04
CA ALA A 95 8.01 3.31 3.43
C ALA A 95 8.18 4.55 4.35
N CYS A 96 8.28 4.30 5.66
CA CYS A 96 8.58 5.33 6.68
C CYS A 96 7.57 6.50 6.81
N ASN A 97 6.32 6.31 6.41
CA ASN A 97 5.26 7.31 6.62
C ASN A 97 4.70 7.24 8.06
N ASN A 98 5.49 7.66 9.03
CA ASN A 98 5.20 7.50 10.47
C ASN A 98 4.76 8.81 11.15
N GLN A 99 4.49 9.87 10.39
CA GLN A 99 3.94 11.13 10.90
C GLN A 99 3.08 11.82 9.84
N GLU A 100 2.00 12.47 10.25
CA GLU A 100 1.15 13.23 9.32
C GLU A 100 1.62 14.67 9.10
N PHE A 101 2.28 15.26 10.10
CA PHE A 101 2.78 16.63 9.99
C PHE A 101 3.81 16.72 8.84
N ALA A 102 3.50 17.57 7.87
CA ALA A 102 4.32 17.79 6.67
C ALA A 102 4.72 16.49 5.93
N ARG A 103 3.85 15.47 5.90
CA ARG A 103 4.16 14.12 5.35
C ARG A 103 4.67 14.08 3.90
N ALA A 104 4.44 15.11 3.10
CA ALA A 104 4.96 15.22 1.73
C ALA A 104 6.34 15.90 1.63
N LYS A 105 6.85 16.46 2.74
CA LYS A 105 8.09 17.25 2.78
C LYS A 105 9.09 16.78 3.83
N ALA A 106 8.60 16.20 4.93
CA ALA A 106 9.43 15.75 6.03
C ALA A 106 10.26 14.54 5.60
N ASP A 107 11.58 14.69 5.56
CA ASP A 107 12.50 13.59 5.23
C ASP A 107 12.65 12.64 6.44
N SER A 108 12.43 11.36 6.19
CA SER A 108 12.67 10.30 7.16
C SER A 108 14.14 9.87 7.08
N VAL A 109 14.96 10.50 7.91
CA VAL A 109 16.38 10.15 8.06
C VAL A 109 16.51 8.95 8.98
N VAL A 110 16.96 7.82 8.44
CA VAL A 110 16.98 6.52 9.13
C VAL A 110 18.21 5.71 8.72
N SER A 111 18.85 5.06 9.69
CA SER A 111 19.96 4.14 9.41
C SER A 111 19.48 2.93 8.62
N GLU A 112 20.34 2.35 7.80
CA GLU A 112 19.99 1.15 7.03
C GLU A 112 19.52 0.01 7.94
N ARG A 113 20.19 -0.19 9.09
CA ARG A 113 19.79 -1.20 10.06
C ARG A 113 18.34 -1.02 10.54
N ALA A 114 17.98 0.19 10.97
CA ALA A 114 16.63 0.47 11.43
C ALA A 114 15.61 0.37 10.27
N LEU A 115 15.98 0.83 9.07
CA LEU A 115 15.17 0.70 7.87
C LEU A 115 14.84 -0.77 7.60
N ARG A 116 15.85 -1.65 7.58
CA ARG A 116 15.74 -3.08 7.29
C ARG A 116 15.02 -3.87 8.39
N GLU A 117 15.37 -3.64 9.65
CA GLU A 117 14.86 -4.43 10.79
C GLU A 117 13.47 -4.00 11.25
N ILE A 118 13.10 -2.71 11.11
CA ILE A 118 11.86 -2.16 11.66
C ILE A 118 10.88 -1.78 10.54
N TYR A 119 11.24 -0.82 9.68
CA TYR A 119 10.27 -0.20 8.79
C TYR A 119 9.95 -1.04 7.55
N LEU A 120 10.93 -1.80 7.05
CA LEU A 120 10.78 -2.65 5.88
C LEU A 120 10.40 -4.09 6.23
N LYS A 121 10.71 -4.54 7.44
CA LYS A 121 10.58 -5.96 7.80
C LYS A 121 9.17 -6.51 7.68
N GLY A 122 8.17 -5.73 8.08
CA GLY A 122 6.77 -6.11 7.90
C GLY A 122 6.38 -6.23 6.41
N PHE A 123 6.82 -5.30 5.57
CA PHE A 123 6.56 -5.35 4.13
C PHE A 123 7.27 -6.55 3.48
N GLU A 124 8.52 -6.82 3.85
CA GLU A 124 9.26 -8.01 3.39
C GLU A 124 8.45 -9.29 3.67
N TYR A 125 7.96 -9.42 4.90
CA TYR A 125 7.16 -10.58 5.31
C TYR A 125 5.86 -10.67 4.52
N ALA A 126 5.13 -9.56 4.34
CA ALA A 126 3.89 -9.56 3.58
C ALA A 126 4.10 -9.89 2.09
N VAL A 127 5.22 -9.47 1.49
CA VAL A 127 5.60 -9.82 0.12
C VAL A 127 5.98 -11.30 0.02
N LYS A 128 6.97 -11.76 0.80
CA LYS A 128 7.52 -13.12 0.70
C LYS A 128 6.56 -14.20 1.21
N SER A 129 5.93 -13.98 2.36
CA SER A 129 5.07 -14.97 3.03
C SER A 129 3.59 -14.78 2.72
N GLY A 130 3.14 -13.54 2.48
CA GLY A 130 1.75 -13.24 2.10
C GLY A 130 1.50 -13.37 0.60
N GLY A 131 2.54 -13.22 -0.23
CA GLY A 131 2.42 -13.19 -1.68
C GLY A 131 1.81 -11.89 -2.20
N ALA A 132 2.06 -10.77 -1.51
CA ALA A 132 1.59 -9.45 -1.95
C ALA A 132 2.20 -9.10 -3.31
N ASN A 133 1.39 -8.49 -4.17
CA ASN A 133 1.77 -8.15 -5.55
C ASN A 133 1.48 -6.68 -5.92
N ALA A 134 0.99 -5.87 -4.96
CA ALA A 134 0.75 -4.46 -5.12
C ALA A 134 1.21 -3.69 -3.87
N VAL A 135 1.83 -2.54 -4.11
CA VAL A 135 2.37 -1.65 -3.08
C VAL A 135 2.07 -0.21 -3.48
N MET A 136 1.67 0.61 -2.51
CA MET A 136 1.54 2.06 -2.66
C MET A 136 2.67 2.75 -1.91
N THR A 137 3.40 3.60 -2.62
CA THR A 137 4.55 4.33 -2.05
C THR A 137 4.09 5.41 -1.08
N ALA A 138 4.96 5.77 -0.14
CA ALA A 138 4.74 6.86 0.79
C ALA A 138 4.92 8.22 0.13
N TYR A 139 4.35 9.26 0.76
CA TYR A 139 4.55 10.65 0.34
C TYR A 139 5.96 11.16 0.66
N ASN A 140 6.49 10.79 1.82
CA ASN A 140 7.70 11.39 2.37
C ASN A 140 8.97 10.97 1.61
N PRO A 141 10.01 11.81 1.63
CA PRO A 141 11.37 11.38 1.40
C PRO A 141 11.86 10.40 2.46
N VAL A 142 12.77 9.51 2.05
CA VAL A 142 13.53 8.61 2.91
C VAL A 142 15.00 8.80 2.55
N ASN A 143 15.80 9.29 3.50
CA ASN A 143 17.22 9.61 3.32
C ASN A 143 17.46 10.49 2.07
N GLY A 144 16.69 11.58 1.92
CA GLY A 144 16.85 12.57 0.86
C GLY A 144 16.13 12.29 -0.46
N HIS A 145 15.52 11.11 -0.64
CA HIS A 145 14.81 10.75 -1.87
C HIS A 145 13.34 10.41 -1.61
N HIS A 146 12.42 11.02 -2.38
CA HIS A 146 10.99 10.68 -2.31
C HIS A 146 10.75 9.20 -2.53
N ALA A 147 9.95 8.56 -1.66
CA ALA A 147 9.75 7.12 -1.71
C ALA A 147 9.24 6.61 -3.07
N ALA A 148 8.43 7.40 -3.78
CA ALA A 148 7.94 7.08 -5.12
C ALA A 148 9.04 7.01 -6.21
N SER A 149 10.14 7.74 -6.03
CA SER A 149 11.27 7.82 -6.98
C SER A 149 12.59 7.28 -6.39
N ASN A 150 12.55 6.71 -5.18
CA ASN A 150 13.71 6.11 -4.54
C ASN A 150 14.00 4.74 -5.17
N TYR A 151 15.10 4.67 -5.94
CA TYR A 151 15.49 3.47 -6.69
C TYR A 151 15.78 2.29 -5.76
N ASP A 152 16.51 2.53 -4.67
CA ASP A 152 16.88 1.50 -3.70
C ASP A 152 15.64 0.86 -3.09
N LEU A 153 14.64 1.67 -2.73
CA LEU A 153 13.38 1.15 -2.21
C LEU A 153 12.56 0.43 -3.28
N THR A 154 12.30 1.08 -4.42
CA THR A 154 11.30 0.63 -5.40
C THR A 154 11.78 -0.45 -6.36
N THR A 155 13.10 -0.57 -6.55
CA THR A 155 13.73 -1.52 -7.47
C THR A 155 14.60 -2.51 -6.71
N THR A 156 15.67 -2.06 -6.07
CA THR A 156 16.63 -2.94 -5.39
C THR A 156 15.95 -3.79 -4.33
N VAL A 157 15.32 -3.17 -3.33
CA VAL A 157 14.66 -3.89 -2.24
C VAL A 157 13.40 -4.61 -2.72
N LEU A 158 12.42 -3.89 -3.27
CA LEU A 158 11.13 -4.50 -3.61
C LEU A 158 11.25 -5.59 -4.67
N ARG A 159 11.95 -5.33 -5.78
CA ARG A 159 11.91 -6.20 -6.97
C ARG A 159 13.06 -7.19 -6.99
N GLU A 160 14.27 -6.73 -6.74
CA GLU A 160 15.47 -7.57 -6.89
C GLU A 160 15.67 -8.48 -5.67
N GLU A 161 15.57 -7.93 -4.47
CA GLU A 161 15.78 -8.71 -3.24
C GLU A 161 14.52 -9.49 -2.81
N TRP A 162 13.34 -8.85 -2.84
CA TRP A 162 12.11 -9.49 -2.35
C TRP A 162 11.31 -10.18 -3.44
N GLY A 163 11.66 -9.97 -4.71
CA GLY A 163 11.01 -10.63 -5.82
C GLY A 163 9.58 -10.15 -6.06
N LEU A 164 9.26 -8.88 -5.77
CA LEU A 164 8.02 -8.23 -6.19
C LEU A 164 7.98 -8.02 -7.73
N SER A 165 8.35 -9.04 -8.51
CA SER A 165 8.14 -9.22 -9.96
C SER A 165 9.09 -10.29 -10.49
N ARG A 166 8.61 -11.40 -11.07
CA ARG A 166 9.33 -12.08 -12.18
C ARG A 166 8.43 -12.75 -13.24
N ASP A 167 7.13 -13.00 -13.03
CA ASP A 167 6.30 -13.60 -14.09
C ASP A 167 4.87 -13.04 -14.28
N ARG A 168 4.44 -13.18 -15.55
CA ARG A 168 3.45 -12.47 -16.38
C ARG A 168 2.00 -12.48 -15.85
N ASP A 169 1.43 -11.30 -15.61
CA ASP A 169 0.28 -10.79 -16.40
C ASP A 169 -0.37 -9.51 -15.86
N ASP A 170 -0.05 -9.05 -14.65
CA ASP A 170 -0.40 -7.68 -14.21
C ASP A 170 -0.02 -7.41 -12.75
N ARG A 171 0.79 -6.37 -12.48
CA ARG A 171 1.08 -5.93 -11.11
C ARG A 171 1.27 -4.41 -11.02
N LEU A 172 0.80 -3.86 -9.90
CA LEU A 172 0.39 -2.47 -9.76
C LEU A 172 1.18 -1.81 -8.61
N VAL A 173 2.19 -1.00 -8.96
CA VAL A 173 2.88 -0.09 -8.03
C VAL A 173 2.36 1.32 -8.27
N GLY A 174 1.86 1.95 -7.22
CA GLY A 174 1.06 3.18 -7.32
C GLY A 174 1.60 4.25 -6.40
N ASP A 175 1.47 5.49 -6.84
CA ASP A 175 1.91 6.67 -6.12
C ASP A 175 0.74 7.30 -5.35
N HIS A 176 1.02 7.74 -4.13
CA HIS A 176 0.04 8.34 -3.24
C HIS A 176 -0.42 9.75 -3.72
N GLU A 177 0.37 10.43 -4.56
CA GLU A 177 0.00 11.75 -5.12
C GLU A 177 -1.16 11.70 -6.13
N ARG A 178 -1.55 10.52 -6.62
CA ARG A 178 -2.58 10.39 -7.67
C ARG A 178 -3.54 9.24 -7.34
N SER A 179 -4.81 9.56 -7.07
CA SER A 179 -5.83 8.53 -6.83
C SER A 179 -5.88 7.54 -8.00
N CYS A 180 -5.73 6.26 -7.69
CA CYS A 180 -5.38 5.25 -8.67
C CYS A 180 -6.60 4.77 -9.47
N ARG A 181 -6.54 4.92 -10.79
CA ARG A 181 -7.24 4.04 -11.73
C ARG A 181 -6.18 3.17 -12.40
N TRP A 182 -6.08 1.95 -11.94
CA TRP A 182 -5.07 0.98 -12.38
C TRP A 182 -5.46 0.40 -13.75
N ARG A 183 -4.51 0.35 -14.69
CA ARG A 183 -4.68 -0.36 -15.97
C ARG A 183 -3.52 -1.31 -16.18
N ARG A 184 -3.84 -2.44 -16.81
CA ARG A 184 -2.89 -3.50 -17.11
C ARG A 184 -1.60 -2.95 -17.76
N GLY A 185 -0.44 -3.32 -17.22
CA GLY A 185 0.85 -3.21 -17.92
C GLY A 185 1.58 -1.85 -18.05
N LYS A 186 1.22 -0.76 -17.35
CA LYS A 186 2.06 0.47 -17.29
C LYS A 186 1.95 1.15 -15.91
N TYR A 187 2.98 1.90 -15.50
CA TYR A 187 2.88 2.86 -14.38
C TYR A 187 1.53 3.59 -14.49
N ALA A 188 0.67 3.45 -13.49
CA ALA A 188 -0.61 4.12 -13.48
C ALA A 188 -0.38 5.61 -13.23
N GLN A 189 -0.31 6.41 -14.30
CA GLN A 189 -0.31 7.88 -14.24
C GLN A 189 -1.71 8.41 -14.54
N TYR A 190 -2.27 9.24 -13.65
CA TYR A 190 -3.51 10.00 -13.89
C TYR A 190 -3.20 11.38 -14.52
N ARG A 191 -4.06 11.81 -15.45
CA ARG A 191 -4.19 13.21 -15.91
C ARG A 191 -5.22 13.93 -15.02
N SER A 192 -4.83 14.98 -14.31
CA SER A 192 -5.74 15.80 -13.50
C SER A 192 -6.92 16.33 -14.33
N ASN A 193 -8.11 16.35 -13.72
CA ASN A 193 -9.30 17.03 -14.28
C ASN A 193 -9.10 18.54 -14.18
N GLY A 194 -8.39 19.13 -15.15
CA GLY A 194 -8.60 20.52 -15.53
C GLY A 194 -9.72 20.60 -16.58
N PRO A 195 -10.45 21.73 -16.70
CA PRO A 195 -11.39 21.92 -17.80
C PRO A 195 -10.68 21.67 -19.12
N ARG A 196 -11.35 20.97 -20.06
CA ARG A 196 -10.83 20.75 -21.41
C ARG A 196 -10.46 22.11 -22.02
N ALA A 197 -9.17 22.42 -22.07
CA ALA A 197 -8.69 23.38 -23.04
C ALA A 197 -8.83 22.71 -24.40
N GLU A 198 -9.90 23.05 -25.12
CA GLU A 198 -9.98 22.81 -26.56
C GLU A 198 -8.76 23.50 -27.18
N ARG A 199 -7.79 22.70 -27.64
CA ARG A 199 -6.73 23.24 -28.52
C ARG A 199 -7.29 23.21 -29.94
N PRO A 200 -7.29 24.35 -30.65
CA PRO A 200 -7.71 24.37 -32.03
C PRO A 200 -6.74 23.54 -32.88
N LEU A 201 -7.32 22.71 -33.75
CA LEU A 201 -6.61 22.02 -34.82
C LEU A 201 -6.13 23.06 -35.82
N TYR A 202 -4.87 23.48 -35.75
CA TYR A 202 -4.20 24.07 -36.90
C TYR A 202 -3.63 22.94 -37.75
N GLY A 203 -4.40 22.56 -38.78
CA GLY A 203 -3.88 21.86 -39.95
C GLY A 203 -3.22 22.87 -40.89
N GLY A 204 -2.13 22.46 -41.51
CA GLY A 204 -1.36 23.30 -42.42
C GLY A 204 -2.08 23.63 -43.73
N GLN A 205 -1.73 24.81 -44.25
CA GLN A 205 -1.26 24.99 -45.62
C GLN A 205 0.06 25.75 -45.55
#